data_AF-R4KJE2-F1
#
_entry.id   AF-R4KJE2-F1
#
_cell.length_a   1.000
_cell.length_b   1.000
_cell.length_c   1.000
_cell.angle_alpha   90.00
_cell.angle_beta   90.00
_cell.angle_gamma   90.00
#
_symmetry.space_group_name_H-M   'P 1'
#
loop_
_entity.id
_entity.type
_entity.pdbx_description
1 polymer ?
#
loop_
_entity_poly.entity_id
_entity_poly.type
_entity_poly.pdbx_seq_one_letter_code
_entity_poly.pdbx_strand_id
1 'polypeptide(L)'
;MARDIPFGISPYIFQEILQGARNEKEYRQLRDYLSTQTIYFLPEEKATYEKAARLYFDLRRKGITPRSTIDILIALTAMEYRLLLLHNDRDFDLMAEQVDALQILKMI
;
A
#
# COMPACT_ATOMS: atom_id res chain seq x y z
N MET A 1 -10.61 12.07 -15.38
CA MET A 1 -11.80 12.17 -14.50
C MET A 1 -11.50 11.86 -13.03
N ALA A 2 -10.24 11.96 -12.57
CA ALA A 2 -9.83 11.67 -11.18
C ALA A 2 -9.25 12.90 -10.46
N ARG A 3 -9.62 14.11 -10.88
CA ARG A 3 -9.30 15.32 -10.12
C ARG A 3 -10.34 15.42 -9.00
N ASP A 4 -9.89 15.71 -7.78
CA ASP A 4 -10.70 15.92 -6.57
C ASP A 4 -11.15 14.67 -5.78
N ILE A 5 -10.54 13.50 -6.00
CA ILE A 5 -10.72 12.35 -5.09
C ILE A 5 -9.74 12.53 -3.91
N PRO A 6 -10.21 12.55 -2.64
CA PRO A 6 -9.33 12.55 -1.49
C PRO A 6 -8.42 11.31 -1.50
N PHE A 7 -7.13 11.51 -1.25
CA PHE A 7 -6.15 10.43 -1.25
C PHE A 7 -5.25 10.49 -0.02
N GLY A 8 -4.57 9.39 0.24
CA GLY A 8 -3.55 9.25 1.27
C GLY A 8 -2.60 8.12 0.94
N ILE A 9 -1.64 7.87 1.82
CA ILE A 9 -0.56 6.90 1.61
C ILE A 9 -0.40 5.98 2.82
N SER A 10 0.25 4.82 2.63
CA SER A 10 0.73 4.01 3.73
C SER A 10 2.06 4.56 4.26
N PRO A 11 2.46 4.22 5.51
CA PRO A 11 3.78 4.59 6.02
C PRO A 11 4.93 3.98 5.21
N TYR A 12 4.70 2.86 4.53
CA TYR A 12 5.70 2.22 3.67
C TYR A 12 5.96 3.04 2.41
N ILE A 13 4.92 3.56 1.76
CA ILE A 13 5.05 4.48 0.62
C ILE A 13 5.78 5.76 1.05
N PHE A 14 5.43 6.31 2.22
CA PHE A 14 6.14 7.45 2.80
C PHE A 14 7.64 7.15 2.94
N GLN A 15 7.99 6.01 3.54
CA GLN A 15 9.38 5.59 3.72
C GLN A 15 10.11 5.41 2.37
N GLU A 16 9.52 4.70 1.42
CA GLU A 16 10.13 4.42 0.11
C GLU A 16 10.44 5.70 -0.67
N ILE A 17 9.53 6.68 -0.67
CA ILE A 17 9.76 7.95 -1.36
C ILE A 17 10.89 8.72 -0.69
N LEU A 18 10.95 8.75 0.65
CA LEU A 18 12.05 9.40 1.36
C LEU A 18 13.40 8.73 1.11
N GLN A 19 13.44 7.39 1.03
CA GLN A 19 14.65 6.64 0.70
C GLN A 19 15.16 6.92 -0.73
N GLY A 20 14.26 7.33 -1.64
CA GLY A 20 14.60 7.74 -3.00
C GLY A 20 15.22 9.14 -3.12
N ALA A 21 15.31 9.92 -2.04
CA ALA A 21 15.90 11.25 -2.06
C ALA A 21 17.40 11.20 -2.38
N ARG A 22 17.84 12.07 -3.31
CA ARG A 22 19.23 12.09 -3.81
C ARG A 22 20.16 12.87 -2.89
N ASN A 23 19.61 13.75 -2.06
CA ASN A 23 20.35 14.56 -1.10
C ASN A 23 19.43 15.05 0.03
N GLU A 24 20.07 15.63 1.04
CA GLU A 24 19.41 16.13 2.25
C GLU A 24 18.39 17.26 1.99
N LYS A 25 18.60 18.10 0.97
CA LYS A 25 17.62 19.15 0.61
C LYS A 25 16.34 18.51 0.06
N GLU A 26 16.48 17.57 -0.88
CA GLU A 26 15.36 16.84 -1.47
C GLU A 26 14.63 16.01 -0.40
N TYR A 27 15.38 15.34 0.49
CA TYR A 27 14.81 14.57 1.59
C TYR A 27 13.88 15.44 2.46
N ARG A 28 14.33 16.63 2.88
CA ARG A 28 13.49 17.55 3.66
C ARG A 28 12.28 18.02 2.88
N GLN A 29 12.43 18.36 1.60
CA GLN A 29 11.31 18.80 0.77
C GLN A 29 10.25 17.70 0.62
N LEU A 30 10.66 16.47 0.34
CA LEU A 30 9.77 15.31 0.25
C LEU A 30 9.09 15.03 1.59
N ARG A 31 9.85 15.02 2.69
CA ARG A 31 9.33 14.79 4.04
C ARG A 31 8.28 15.83 4.40
N ASP A 32 8.61 17.11 4.24
CA ASP A 32 7.72 18.21 4.63
C ASP A 32 6.43 18.19 3.80
N TYR A 33 6.53 17.90 2.49
CA TYR A 33 5.36 17.74 1.64
C TYR A 33 4.53 16.51 2.00
N LEU A 34 5.12 15.32 2.05
CA LEU A 34 4.39 14.08 2.29
C LEU A 34 3.77 14.01 3.69
N SER A 35 4.36 14.67 4.68
CA SER A 35 3.82 14.74 6.04
C SER A 35 2.51 15.53 6.12
N THR A 36 2.15 16.30 5.08
CA THR A 36 0.84 16.97 4.97
C THR A 36 -0.27 16.04 4.48
N GLN A 37 0.07 14.86 3.97
CA GLN A 37 -0.88 13.89 3.44
C GLN A 37 -1.46 13.04 4.58
N THR A 38 -2.64 12.47 4.36
CA THR A 38 -3.17 11.45 5.29
C THR A 38 -2.31 10.19 5.17
N ILE A 39 -1.78 9.73 6.30
CA ILE A 39 -1.02 8.48 6.39
C ILE A 39 -1.86 7.45 7.16
N TYR A 40 -2.14 6.31 6.53
CA TYR A 40 -2.93 5.22 7.11
C TYR A 40 -2.02 4.19 7.77
N PHE A 41 -2.01 4.17 9.11
CA PHE A 41 -1.18 3.27 9.90
C PHE A 41 -1.96 2.04 10.34
N LEU A 42 -1.50 0.85 9.96
CA LEU A 42 -1.96 -0.36 10.63
C LEU A 42 -1.51 -0.35 12.11
N PRO A 43 -2.27 -0.97 13.03
CA PRO A 43 -1.85 -1.12 14.41
C PRO A 43 -0.48 -1.80 14.53
N GLU A 44 0.42 -1.26 15.34
CA GLU A 44 1.77 -1.80 15.58
C GLU A 44 1.73 -2.98 16.57
N GLU A 45 1.07 -4.06 16.16
CA GLU A 45 0.89 -5.24 16.99
C GLU A 45 1.13 -6.53 16.21
N LYS A 46 1.46 -7.61 16.94
CA LYS A 46 1.72 -8.93 16.36
C LYS A 46 0.59 -9.39 15.43
N ALA A 47 -0.66 -9.11 15.80
CA ALA A 47 -1.83 -9.51 15.04
C ALA A 47 -1.87 -8.92 13.62
N THR A 48 -1.39 -7.68 13.42
CA THR A 48 -1.27 -7.06 12.09
C THR A 48 -0.36 -7.87 11.18
N TYR A 49 0.80 -8.27 11.67
CA TYR A 49 1.78 -9.04 10.89
C TYR A 49 1.32 -10.48 10.68
N GLU A 50 0.57 -11.07 11.62
CA GLU A 50 -0.09 -12.35 11.44
C GLU A 50 -1.16 -12.29 10.33
N LYS A 51 -1.98 -11.22 10.28
CA LYS A 51 -2.94 -11.00 9.19
C LYS A 51 -2.22 -10.87 7.84
N ALA A 52 -1.13 -10.11 7.77
CA ALA A 52 -0.34 -9.96 6.55
C ALA A 52 0.25 -11.30 6.09
N ALA A 53 0.87 -12.06 7.01
CA ALA A 53 1.39 -13.40 6.72
C ALA A 53 0.27 -14.35 6.25
N ARG A 54 -0.92 -14.26 6.86
CA ARG A 54 -2.07 -15.05 6.46
C ARG A 54 -2.55 -14.71 5.04
N LEU A 55 -2.63 -13.42 4.71
CA LEU A 55 -2.98 -12.95 3.37
C LEU A 55 -2.01 -13.51 2.32
N TYR A 56 -0.70 -13.39 2.56
CA TYR A 56 0.32 -13.96 1.68
C TYR A 56 0.19 -15.48 1.54
N PHE A 57 -0.01 -16.19 2.65
CA PHE A 57 -0.18 -17.64 2.65
C PHE A 57 -1.38 -18.09 1.80
N ASP A 58 -2.52 -17.43 1.94
CA ASP A 58 -3.73 -17.75 1.18
C ASP A 58 -3.57 -17.45 -0.31
N LEU A 59 -2.94 -16.32 -0.68
CA LEU A 59 -2.61 -15.98 -2.07
C LEU A 59 -1.68 -17.02 -2.70
N ARG A 60 -0.63 -17.42 -1.99
CA ARG A 60 0.34 -18.42 -2.47
C ARG A 60 -0.33 -19.75 -2.77
N ARG A 61 -1.27 -20.18 -1.93
CA ARG A 61 -2.05 -21.40 -2.16
C ARG A 61 -2.94 -21.34 -3.39
N LYS A 62 -3.30 -20.13 -3.83
CA LYS A 62 -4.04 -19.86 -5.07
C LYS A 62 -3.12 -19.64 -6.28
N GLY A 63 -1.81 -19.89 -6.14
CA GLY A 63 -0.84 -19.74 -7.22
C GLY A 63 -0.30 -18.32 -7.41
N ILE A 64 -0.68 -17.38 -6.54
CA ILE A 64 -0.22 -15.99 -6.61
C ILE A 64 0.83 -15.77 -5.53
N THR A 65 2.05 -15.45 -5.93
CA THR A 65 3.15 -15.19 -5.00
C THR A 65 3.60 -13.75 -5.15
N PRO A 66 3.05 -12.81 -4.36
CA PRO A 66 3.47 -11.41 -4.40
C PRO A 66 4.97 -11.28 -4.14
N ARG A 67 5.63 -10.37 -4.85
CA ARG A 67 7.10 -10.27 -4.82
C ARG A 67 7.64 -9.52 -3.61
N SER A 68 6.78 -8.86 -2.84
CA SER A 68 7.16 -8.01 -1.71
C SER A 68 6.24 -8.20 -0.51
N THR A 69 6.83 -8.36 0.68
CA THR A 69 6.10 -8.31 1.96
C THR A 69 5.48 -6.93 2.19
N ILE A 70 6.09 -5.86 1.66
CA ILE A 70 5.57 -4.50 1.78
C ILE A 70 4.27 -4.35 0.98
N ASP A 71 4.19 -4.95 -0.21
CA ASP A 71 2.96 -4.92 -1.02
C ASP A 71 1.78 -5.57 -0.29
N ILE A 72 2.04 -6.65 0.46
CA ILE A 72 1.04 -7.28 1.33
C ILE A 72 0.55 -6.32 2.41
N LEU A 73 1.46 -5.56 3.03
CA LEU A 73 1.09 -4.59 4.06
C LEU A 73 0.34 -3.39 3.48
N ILE A 74 0.68 -2.95 2.26
CA ILE A 74 -0.05 -1.92 1.52
C ILE A 74 -1.46 -2.41 1.18
N ALA A 75 -1.59 -3.63 0.64
CA ALA A 75 -2.88 -4.25 0.36
C ALA A 75 -3.73 -4.41 1.62
N LEU A 76 -3.13 -4.90 2.72
CA LEU A 76 -3.80 -5.02 4.02
C LEU A 76 -4.25 -3.66 4.55
N THR A 77 -3.45 -2.61 4.39
CA THR A 77 -3.84 -1.24 4.76
C THR A 77 -5.07 -0.81 3.98
N ALA A 78 -5.09 -1.01 2.67
CA ALA A 78 -6.26 -0.68 1.84
C ALA A 78 -7.52 -1.45 2.29
N MET A 79 -7.38 -2.74 2.61
CA MET A 79 -8.48 -3.60 3.06
C MET A 79 -9.04 -3.16 4.42
N GLU A 80 -8.18 -2.95 5.43
CA GLU A 80 -8.60 -2.59 6.80
C GLU A 80 -9.31 -1.23 6.84
N TYR A 81 -8.85 -0.28 6.01
CA TYR A 81 -9.45 1.06 5.90
C TYR A 81 -10.53 1.18 4.81
N ARG A 82 -10.85 0.09 4.10
CA ARG A 82 -11.84 0.05 3.00
C ARG A 82 -11.57 1.11 1.91
N LEU A 83 -10.30 1.22 1.52
CA LEU A 83 -9.82 2.16 0.51
C LEU A 83 -9.76 1.49 -0.87
N LEU A 84 -9.90 2.31 -1.91
CA LEU A 84 -9.52 1.91 -3.26
C LEU A 84 -8.00 2.09 -3.42
N LEU A 85 -7.30 1.03 -3.81
CA LEU A 85 -5.86 1.09 -4.05
C LEU A 85 -5.57 1.59 -5.47
N LEU A 86 -4.84 2.70 -5.57
CA LEU A 86 -4.23 3.15 -6.81
C LEU A 86 -2.80 2.60 -6.90
N HIS A 87 -2.47 1.95 -8.00
CA HIS A 87 -1.13 1.37 -8.21
C HIS A 87 -0.76 1.34 -9.70
N ASN A 88 0.51 1.01 -9.96
CA ASN A 88 1.03 0.67 -11.29
C ASN A 88 1.84 -0.65 -11.26
N ASP A 89 1.57 -1.51 -10.28
CA ASP A 89 2.19 -2.85 -10.16
C ASP A 89 1.14 -3.95 -10.37
N ARG A 90 1.35 -4.81 -11.38
CA ARG A 90 0.44 -5.91 -11.74
C ARG A 90 0.20 -6.90 -10.60
N ASP A 91 1.09 -7.00 -9.62
CA ASP A 91 0.90 -7.90 -8.48
C ASP A 91 -0.37 -7.53 -7.69
N PHE A 92 -0.74 -6.24 -7.62
CA PHE A 92 -1.99 -5.83 -6.96
C PHE A 92 -3.24 -6.22 -7.76
N ASP A 93 -3.19 -6.20 -9.09
CA ASP A 93 -4.29 -6.72 -9.91
C ASP A 93 -4.50 -8.21 -9.64
N LEU A 94 -3.40 -8.98 -9.66
CA LEU A 94 -3.42 -10.42 -9.38
C LEU A 94 -3.95 -10.71 -7.97
N MET A 95 -3.54 -9.93 -6.97
CA MET A 95 -4.06 -10.07 -5.61
C MET A 95 -5.56 -9.77 -5.55
N ALA A 96 -6.03 -8.70 -6.19
CA ALA A 96 -7.43 -8.29 -6.18
C ALA A 96 -8.36 -9.31 -6.88
N GLU A 97 -7.87 -10.05 -7.87
CA GLU A 97 -8.61 -11.17 -8.48
C GLU A 97 -8.95 -12.30 -7.49
N GLN A 98 -8.21 -12.41 -6.38
CA GLN A 98 -8.37 -13.49 -5.40
C GLN A 98 -8.85 -13.02 -4.03
N VAL A 99 -8.97 -11.70 -3.81
CA VAL A 99 -9.25 -11.07 -2.52
C VAL A 99 -10.29 -9.98 -2.71
N ASP A 100 -11.57 -10.33 -2.51
CA ASP A 100 -12.71 -9.41 -2.75
C ASP A 100 -12.64 -8.09 -1.96
N ALA A 101 -12.01 -8.12 -0.78
CA ALA A 101 -11.82 -6.94 0.06
C ALA A 101 -10.75 -5.97 -0.47
N LEU A 102 -9.89 -6.40 -1.40
CA LEU A 102 -8.89 -5.55 -2.03
C LEU A 102 -9.47 -4.96 -3.31
N GLN A 103 -9.82 -3.68 -3.27
CA GLN A 103 -10.45 -2.99 -4.40
C GLN A 103 -9.44 -2.08 -5.10
N ILE A 104 -9.34 -2.19 -6.43
CA ILE A 104 -8.42 -1.39 -7.25
C ILE A 104 -9.15 -0.20 -7.87
N LEU A 105 -8.54 1.00 -7.79
CA LEU A 105 -9.00 2.17 -8.53
C LEU A 105 -8.50 2.07 -9.99
N LYS A 106 -9.43 1.84 -10.93
CA LYS A 106 -9.11 1.86 -12.36
C LYS A 106 -9.07 3.30 -12.87
N MET A 107 -7.90 3.78 -13.27
CA MET A 107 -7.77 5.05 -14.00
C MET A 107 -8.13 4.82 -15.47
N ILE A 108 -9.19 5.48 -15.94
CA ILE A 108 -9.58 5.57 -17.36
C ILE A 108 -8.61 6.49 -18.10
#